data_AF-A0A561UPP6-F1
#
_entry.id   AF-A0A561UPP6-F1
#
_cell.length_a   1.000
_cell.length_b   1.000
_cell.length_c   1.000
_cell.angle_alpha   90.00
_cell.angle_beta   90.00
_cell.angle_gamma   90.00
#
_symmetry.space_group_name_H-M   'P 1'
#
loop_
_entity.id
_entity.type
_entity.pdbx_description
1 polymer ?
#
loop_
_entity_poly.entity_id
_entity_poly.type
_entity_poly.pdbx_seq_one_letter_code
_entity_poly.pdbx_strand_id
1 'polypeptide(L)'
;MSKTLDSADLVVVGAGIIGLAHAYEAVERGLSVAVIERNDRAVGASVRNFGHACATGLDGDGLRYGLAARERWLRLSHDAGFWAARTGTVLVARAEDELAVLREFAELRGAEQVRLLDPAGVAEKVPVGPGVVGGAYLTEDLRVDQREAVAAIARYLAGRGVRFHWATNVHRVETGLVGTSRGEVHAGTVLLATGHDVDRHFPELAAKAAVRRCVLRMQRVANPHGDRVIEPAVQTGFSLLRYNGFAACPSLAAVRERLAREQGELIDIGLNLMFTQRPDGTLTIGDTHAYDTTPEFFDEEHLDEAVQREIAGLLGVERLTVLERWRGVYASGTEPFLIAEPAEGVHVVSVTSGVGMTTGLGLGAEVIGKIMG
;
A
#
# COMPACT_ATOMS: atom_id res chain seq x y z
N MET A 1 19.14 -34.51 -14.11
CA MET A 1 17.77 -34.58 -13.57
C MET A 1 17.64 -33.43 -12.59
N SER A 2 16.67 -32.54 -12.79
CA SER A 2 16.40 -31.46 -11.85
C SER A 2 15.92 -32.08 -10.53
N LYS A 3 16.39 -31.56 -9.39
CA LYS A 3 16.03 -32.08 -8.06
C LYS A 3 14.66 -31.52 -7.68
N THR A 4 13.70 -32.36 -7.31
CA THR A 4 12.45 -31.90 -6.69
C THR A 4 12.75 -31.29 -5.33
N LEU A 5 12.39 -30.02 -5.16
CA LEU A 5 12.46 -29.27 -3.92
C LEU A 5 11.19 -29.48 -3.09
N ASP A 6 10.01 -29.39 -3.73
CA ASP A 6 8.73 -29.44 -3.04
C ASP A 6 7.52 -29.78 -3.96
N SER A 7 6.34 -30.00 -3.40
CA SER A 7 5.06 -30.16 -4.10
C SER A 7 3.88 -29.66 -3.26
N ALA A 8 3.00 -28.81 -3.82
CA ALA A 8 1.87 -28.22 -3.12
C ALA A 8 0.65 -28.01 -4.05
N ASP A 9 -0.55 -27.87 -3.48
CA ASP A 9 -1.76 -27.52 -4.23
C ASP A 9 -1.63 -26.11 -4.81
N LEU A 10 -1.14 -25.16 -4.02
CA LEU A 10 -0.84 -23.79 -4.45
C LEU A 10 0.64 -23.45 -4.22
N VAL A 11 1.32 -23.01 -5.27
CA VAL A 11 2.64 -22.39 -5.19
C VAL A 11 2.52 -20.89 -5.41
N VAL A 12 2.88 -20.10 -4.40
CA VAL A 12 2.88 -18.63 -4.47
C VAL A 12 4.32 -18.14 -4.67
N VAL A 13 4.55 -17.34 -5.71
CA VAL A 13 5.85 -16.71 -5.99
C VAL A 13 5.81 -15.25 -5.52
N GLY A 14 6.55 -14.96 -4.45
CA GLY A 14 6.63 -13.65 -3.80
C GLY A 14 5.98 -13.65 -2.41
N ALA A 15 6.73 -13.24 -1.39
CA ALA A 15 6.26 -13.17 0.00
C ALA A 15 5.87 -11.76 0.46
N GLY A 16 5.46 -10.90 -0.48
CA GLY A 16 4.81 -9.62 -0.16
C GLY A 16 3.36 -9.81 0.29
N ILE A 17 2.69 -8.73 0.70
CA ILE A 17 1.31 -8.79 1.22
C ILE A 17 0.33 -9.44 0.24
N ILE A 18 0.51 -9.24 -1.06
CA ILE A 18 -0.31 -9.90 -2.09
C ILE A 18 -0.11 -11.40 -2.03
N GLY A 19 1.12 -11.90 -2.09
CA GLY A 19 1.37 -13.35 -2.00
C GLY A 19 0.90 -13.96 -0.67
N LEU A 20 1.16 -13.28 0.45
CA LEU A 20 0.71 -13.73 1.77
C LEU A 20 -0.81 -13.75 1.91
N ALA A 21 -1.53 -12.80 1.29
CA ALA A 21 -2.99 -12.80 1.28
C ALA A 21 -3.56 -14.04 0.59
N HIS A 22 -3.00 -14.41 -0.56
CA HIS A 22 -3.42 -15.60 -1.30
C HIS A 22 -3.05 -16.89 -0.54
N ALA A 23 -1.85 -16.94 0.06
CA ALA A 23 -1.44 -18.06 0.88
C ALA A 23 -2.36 -18.24 2.11
N TYR A 24 -2.73 -17.14 2.79
CA TYR A 24 -3.66 -17.16 3.90
C TYR A 24 -5.02 -17.74 3.49
N GLU A 25 -5.61 -17.23 2.41
CA GLU A 25 -6.93 -17.67 1.94
C GLU A 25 -6.93 -19.13 1.42
N ALA A 26 -5.82 -19.58 0.84
CA ALA A 26 -5.66 -20.98 0.44
C ALA A 26 -5.54 -21.93 1.66
N VAL A 27 -4.79 -21.54 2.69
CA VAL A 27 -4.69 -22.31 3.94
C VAL A 27 -6.03 -22.39 4.67
N GLU A 28 -6.80 -21.31 4.68
CA GLU A 28 -8.15 -21.32 5.29
C GLU A 28 -9.11 -22.27 4.55
N ARG A 29 -8.81 -22.64 3.29
CA ARG A 29 -9.53 -23.64 2.50
C ARG A 29 -8.93 -25.06 2.59
N GLY A 30 -7.92 -25.26 3.45
CA GLY A 30 -7.29 -26.55 3.66
C GLY A 30 -6.30 -26.99 2.57
N LEU A 31 -5.89 -26.07 1.69
CA LEU A 31 -4.91 -26.36 0.65
C LEU A 31 -3.49 -26.39 1.22
N SER A 32 -2.65 -27.27 0.68
CA SER A 32 -1.21 -27.24 0.92
C SER A 32 -0.57 -26.09 0.12
N VAL A 33 0.27 -25.29 0.78
CA VAL A 33 0.86 -24.09 0.17
C VAL A 33 2.38 -24.08 0.30
N ALA A 34 3.06 -23.74 -0.79
CA ALA A 34 4.47 -23.37 -0.79
C ALA A 34 4.63 -21.91 -1.26
N VAL A 35 5.37 -21.10 -0.49
CA VAL A 35 5.70 -19.71 -0.85
C VAL A 35 7.18 -19.63 -1.20
N ILE A 36 7.51 -19.08 -2.36
CA ILE A 36 8.90 -18.94 -2.82
C ILE A 36 9.26 -17.45 -2.85
N GLU A 37 10.31 -17.06 -2.14
CA GLU A 37 10.80 -15.68 -2.08
C GLU A 37 12.29 -15.64 -2.41
N ARG A 38 12.66 -14.70 -3.29
CA ARG A 38 14.04 -14.53 -3.75
C ARG A 38 14.97 -14.01 -2.67
N ASN A 39 14.45 -13.26 -1.71
CA ASN A 39 15.19 -12.71 -0.58
C ASN A 39 15.12 -13.62 0.65
N ASP A 40 15.97 -13.38 1.64
CA ASP A 40 15.95 -14.10 2.93
C ASP A 40 14.76 -13.70 3.83
N ARG A 41 14.07 -12.60 3.48
CA ARG A 41 12.86 -12.07 4.13
C ARG A 41 12.10 -11.16 3.15
N ALA A 42 10.86 -10.80 3.49
CA ALA A 42 10.11 -9.83 2.71
C ALA A 42 10.74 -8.43 2.82
N VAL A 43 11.20 -7.88 1.69
CA VAL A 43 11.86 -6.56 1.62
C VAL A 43 11.23 -5.61 0.60
N GLY A 44 10.15 -6.02 -0.08
CA GLY A 44 9.50 -5.25 -1.16
C GLY A 44 8.60 -4.11 -0.67
N ALA A 45 7.66 -3.69 -1.53
CA ALA A 45 6.75 -2.56 -1.28
C ALA A 45 5.98 -2.66 0.05
N SER A 46 5.62 -3.89 0.46
CA SER A 46 4.77 -4.14 1.63
C SER A 46 5.35 -3.67 2.96
N VAL A 47 6.68 -3.49 3.06
CA VAL A 47 7.35 -3.02 4.29
C VAL A 47 7.90 -1.59 4.17
N ARG A 48 7.69 -0.92 3.04
CA ARG A 48 8.28 0.38 2.70
C ARG A 48 7.27 1.51 2.49
N ASN A 49 6.02 1.30 2.91
CA ASN A 49 4.91 2.24 2.79
C ASN A 49 4.61 2.93 4.15
N PHE A 50 3.47 3.62 4.22
CA PHE A 50 3.01 4.36 5.41
C PHE A 50 2.37 3.49 6.51
N GLY A 51 2.10 2.21 6.26
CA GLY A 51 1.26 1.42 7.17
C GLY A 51 -0.19 1.89 7.18
N HIS A 52 -0.64 2.53 6.10
CA HIS A 52 -2.00 3.06 5.97
C HIS A 52 -2.84 2.14 5.08
N ALA A 53 -3.94 1.62 5.63
CA ALA A 53 -4.97 0.91 4.88
C ALA A 53 -6.16 1.85 4.66
N CYS A 54 -6.03 2.71 3.65
CA CYS A 54 -7.00 3.73 3.24
C CYS A 54 -8.09 3.14 2.34
N ALA A 55 -9.14 2.56 2.91
CA ALA A 55 -10.25 1.99 2.13
C ALA A 55 -11.22 3.08 1.67
N THR A 56 -11.57 4.02 2.56
CA THR A 56 -12.62 5.02 2.31
C THR A 56 -12.28 5.94 1.15
N GLY A 57 -11.01 6.29 0.96
CA GLY A 57 -10.56 7.13 -0.16
C GLY A 57 -10.61 6.45 -1.53
N LEU A 58 -10.80 5.13 -1.60
CA LEU A 58 -10.85 4.38 -2.87
C LEU A 58 -12.26 4.33 -3.43
N ASP A 59 -12.38 3.93 -4.70
CA ASP A 59 -13.66 3.61 -5.34
C ASP A 59 -13.62 2.29 -6.13
N GLY A 60 -14.79 1.82 -6.57
CA GLY A 60 -14.95 0.61 -7.38
C GLY A 60 -14.37 -0.64 -6.70
N ASP A 61 -13.61 -1.44 -7.45
CA ASP A 61 -12.96 -2.64 -6.91
C ASP A 61 -11.97 -2.34 -5.79
N GLY A 62 -11.30 -1.18 -5.82
CA GLY A 62 -10.39 -0.77 -4.76
C GLY A 62 -11.09 -0.60 -3.42
N LEU A 63 -12.24 0.08 -3.41
CA LEU A 63 -13.07 0.23 -2.21
C LEU A 63 -13.57 -1.14 -1.73
N ARG A 64 -14.07 -1.97 -2.65
CA ARG A 64 -14.62 -3.29 -2.33
C ARG A 64 -13.58 -4.20 -1.69
N TYR A 65 -12.38 -4.30 -2.26
CA TYR A 65 -11.28 -5.06 -1.69
C TYR A 65 -10.77 -4.44 -0.39
N GLY A 66 -10.68 -3.10 -0.32
CA GLY A 66 -10.26 -2.38 0.88
C GLY A 66 -11.16 -2.66 2.08
N LEU A 67 -12.48 -2.54 1.91
CA LEU A 67 -13.46 -2.84 2.96
C LEU A 67 -13.41 -4.32 3.38
N ALA A 68 -13.30 -5.25 2.41
CA ALA A 68 -13.18 -6.68 2.68
C ALA A 68 -11.86 -7.06 3.39
N ALA A 69 -10.80 -6.27 3.21
CA ALA A 69 -9.50 -6.47 3.85
C ALA A 69 -9.48 -6.08 5.33
N ARG A 70 -10.38 -5.19 5.78
CA ARG A 70 -10.33 -4.60 7.13
C ARG A 70 -10.39 -5.62 8.25
N GLU A 71 -11.44 -6.45 8.26
CA GLU A 71 -11.59 -7.47 9.30
C GLU A 71 -10.50 -8.54 9.23
N ARG A 72 -9.93 -8.78 8.03
CA ARG A 72 -8.80 -9.68 7.86
C ARG A 72 -7.53 -9.11 8.47
N TRP A 73 -7.27 -7.81 8.28
CA TRP A 73 -6.16 -7.12 8.92
C TRP A 73 -6.23 -7.22 10.44
N LEU A 74 -7.41 -6.94 11.02
CA LEU A 74 -7.61 -7.00 12.47
C LEU A 74 -7.49 -8.42 13.02
N ARG A 75 -8.05 -9.41 12.30
CA ARG A 75 -7.91 -10.82 12.68
C ARG A 75 -6.46 -11.29 12.62
N LEU A 76 -5.76 -11.02 11.52
CA LEU A 76 -4.35 -11.39 11.39
C LEU A 76 -3.48 -10.65 12.40
N SER A 77 -3.78 -9.40 12.73
CA SER A 77 -3.08 -8.64 13.77
C SER A 77 -3.15 -9.36 15.12
N HIS A 78 -4.33 -9.86 15.49
CA HIS A 78 -4.51 -10.69 16.68
C HIS A 78 -3.77 -12.03 16.56
N ASP A 79 -4.01 -12.80 15.49
CA ASP A 79 -3.53 -14.19 15.37
C ASP A 79 -2.01 -14.30 15.13
N ALA A 80 -1.44 -13.37 14.37
CA ALA A 80 -0.03 -13.34 14.02
C ALA A 80 0.82 -12.45 14.96
N GLY A 81 0.18 -11.66 15.83
CA GLY A 81 0.84 -10.84 16.84
C GLY A 81 1.59 -9.64 16.27
N PHE A 82 0.88 -8.72 15.61
CA PHE A 82 1.41 -7.42 15.18
C PHE A 82 0.39 -6.31 15.42
N TRP A 83 0.82 -5.04 15.45
CA TRP A 83 -0.08 -3.92 15.66
C TRP A 83 -0.88 -3.56 14.39
N ALA A 84 -2.20 -3.54 14.52
CA ALA A 84 -3.13 -2.88 13.60
C ALA A 84 -4.32 -2.31 14.39
N ALA A 85 -4.83 -1.16 13.97
CA ALA A 85 -5.91 -0.48 14.69
C ALA A 85 -6.85 0.30 13.79
N ARG A 86 -8.10 0.46 14.25
CA ARG A 86 -9.15 1.29 13.64
C ARG A 86 -8.92 2.76 13.96
N THR A 87 -7.87 3.31 13.38
CA THR A 87 -7.44 4.68 13.68
C THR A 87 -8.11 5.75 12.82
N GLY A 88 -8.71 5.33 11.70
CA GLY A 88 -9.20 6.23 10.66
C GLY A 88 -8.11 7.08 10.01
N THR A 89 -8.56 8.03 9.21
CA THR A 89 -7.72 9.01 8.51
C THR A 89 -8.29 10.40 8.70
N VAL A 90 -7.46 11.40 9.00
CA VAL A 90 -7.83 12.81 8.93
C VAL A 90 -7.28 13.41 7.64
N LEU A 91 -8.17 13.85 6.77
CA LEU A 91 -7.86 14.74 5.65
C LEU A 91 -7.91 16.18 6.16
N VAL A 92 -6.76 16.82 6.23
CA VAL A 92 -6.63 18.22 6.65
C VAL A 92 -6.82 19.12 5.43
N ALA A 93 -7.81 20.01 5.48
CA ALA A 93 -8.02 21.04 4.47
C ALA A 93 -7.33 22.35 4.92
N ARG A 94 -6.45 22.86 4.05
CA ARG A 94 -5.75 24.15 4.22
C ARG A 94 -6.25 25.23 3.25
N ALA A 95 -7.27 24.92 2.47
CA ALA A 95 -7.95 25.83 1.56
C ALA A 95 -9.43 25.48 1.42
N GLU A 96 -10.25 26.47 1.05
CA GLU A 96 -11.71 26.30 0.95
C GLU A 96 -12.13 25.32 -0.15
N ASP A 97 -11.36 25.21 -1.23
CA ASP A 97 -11.62 24.24 -2.31
C ASP A 97 -11.39 22.79 -1.86
N GLU A 98 -10.37 22.55 -1.03
CA GLU A 98 -10.13 21.25 -0.38
C GLU A 98 -11.31 20.91 0.54
N LEU A 99 -11.77 21.87 1.36
CA LEU A 99 -12.91 21.65 2.25
C LEU A 99 -14.21 21.43 1.47
N ALA A 100 -14.40 22.07 0.31
CA ALA A 100 -15.53 21.83 -0.57
C ALA A 100 -15.54 20.39 -1.09
N VAL A 101 -14.40 19.87 -1.57
CA VAL A 101 -14.26 18.46 -1.96
C VAL A 101 -14.64 17.53 -0.81
N LEU A 102 -14.19 17.82 0.41
CA LEU A 102 -14.50 17.00 1.58
C LEU A 102 -16.00 17.01 1.94
N ARG A 103 -16.69 18.15 1.76
CA ARG A 103 -18.15 18.25 1.94
C ARG A 103 -18.89 17.40 0.91
N GLU A 104 -18.54 17.54 -0.37
CA GLU A 104 -19.10 16.73 -1.46
C GLU A 104 -18.85 15.23 -1.21
N PHE A 105 -17.65 14.87 -0.79
CA PHE A 105 -17.30 13.49 -0.49
C PHE A 105 -18.08 12.92 0.70
N ALA A 106 -18.35 13.74 1.72
CA ALA A 106 -19.18 13.35 2.86
C ALA A 106 -20.63 13.09 2.45
N GLU A 107 -21.18 13.87 1.51
CA GLU A 107 -22.50 13.62 0.92
C GLU A 107 -22.54 12.32 0.11
N LEU A 108 -21.48 12.04 -0.66
CA LEU A 108 -21.37 10.82 -1.47
C LEU A 108 -21.22 9.55 -0.62
N ARG A 109 -20.42 9.59 0.45
CA ARG A 109 -20.09 8.42 1.29
C ARG A 109 -21.00 8.24 2.50
N GLY A 110 -21.67 9.30 2.94
CA GLY A 110 -22.48 9.32 4.15
C GLY A 110 -21.66 9.51 5.44
N ALA A 111 -22.35 10.00 6.48
CA ALA A 111 -21.75 10.40 7.75
C ALA A 111 -21.13 9.24 8.56
N GLU A 112 -21.46 7.98 8.23
CA GLU A 112 -20.85 6.82 8.85
C GLU A 112 -19.39 6.64 8.41
N GLN A 113 -19.08 6.88 7.14
CA GLN A 113 -17.76 6.71 6.56
C GLN A 113 -16.92 7.99 6.59
N VAL A 114 -17.58 9.15 6.48
CA VAL A 114 -16.90 10.46 6.38
C VAL A 114 -17.56 11.45 7.32
N ARG A 115 -16.82 11.89 8.34
CA ARG A 115 -17.28 12.91 9.28
C ARG A 115 -16.54 14.21 9.05
N LEU A 116 -17.26 15.27 8.69
CA LEU A 116 -16.66 16.59 8.56
C LEU A 116 -16.16 17.09 9.92
N LEU A 117 -15.01 17.77 9.89
CA LEU A 117 -14.37 18.38 11.04
C LEU A 117 -14.24 19.88 10.79
N ASP A 118 -14.56 20.67 11.80
CA ASP A 118 -14.15 22.07 11.86
C ASP A 118 -12.65 22.16 12.27
N PRO A 119 -12.04 23.36 12.24
CA PRO A 119 -10.64 23.51 12.62
C PRO A 119 -10.31 22.98 14.02
N ALA A 120 -11.22 23.12 14.98
CA ALA A 120 -11.02 22.63 16.35
C ALA A 120 -11.00 21.09 16.40
N GLY A 121 -11.92 20.43 15.69
CA GLY A 121 -11.97 18.97 15.58
C GLY A 121 -10.76 18.37 14.87
N VAL A 122 -10.17 19.10 13.89
CA VAL A 122 -8.88 18.71 13.31
C VAL A 122 -7.76 18.82 14.35
N ALA A 123 -7.66 19.94 15.07
CA ALA A 123 -6.61 20.21 16.06
C ALA A 123 -6.64 19.27 17.28
N GLU A 124 -7.82 18.71 17.60
CA GLU A 124 -7.95 17.66 18.61
C GLU A 124 -7.20 16.39 18.19
N LYS A 125 -7.33 16.00 16.91
CA LYS A 125 -6.79 14.75 16.38
C LYS A 125 -5.35 14.85 15.88
N VAL A 126 -4.99 15.99 15.29
CA VAL A 126 -3.71 16.19 14.61
C VAL A 126 -3.13 17.53 15.06
N PRO A 127 -1.87 17.58 15.51
CA PRO A 127 -1.20 18.85 15.73
C PRO A 127 -0.97 19.52 14.36
N VAL A 128 -1.67 20.62 14.13
CA VAL A 128 -1.63 21.35 12.86
C VAL A 128 -1.10 22.77 13.06
N GLY A 129 -0.39 23.26 12.05
CA GLY A 129 0.01 24.66 11.94
C GLY A 129 -1.17 25.59 11.63
N PRO A 130 -0.91 26.90 11.49
CA PRO A 130 -1.95 27.86 11.10
C PRO A 130 -2.46 27.57 9.67
N GLY A 131 -3.66 28.09 9.36
CA GLY A 131 -4.23 28.01 8.00
C GLY A 131 -5.10 26.79 7.73
N VAL A 132 -5.38 25.95 8.73
CA VAL A 132 -6.40 24.89 8.60
C VAL A 132 -7.80 25.50 8.60
N VAL A 133 -8.57 25.21 7.56
CA VAL A 133 -9.95 25.68 7.40
C VAL A 133 -10.98 24.61 7.79
N GLY A 134 -10.55 23.37 7.96
CA GLY A 134 -11.38 22.24 8.39
C GLY A 134 -10.77 20.91 7.95
N GLY A 135 -11.58 19.87 7.89
CA GLY A 135 -11.14 18.57 7.40
C GLY A 135 -12.26 17.53 7.38
N ALA A 136 -11.86 16.27 7.18
CA ALA A 136 -12.76 15.13 7.29
C ALA A 136 -12.05 13.96 7.96
N TYR A 137 -12.79 13.22 8.79
CA TYR A 137 -12.37 11.97 9.39
C TYR A 137 -13.00 10.80 8.63
N LEU A 138 -12.14 10.01 7.98
CA LEU A 138 -12.49 8.76 7.32
C LEU A 138 -12.47 7.64 8.36
N THR A 139 -13.64 7.18 8.76
CA THR A 139 -13.83 6.32 9.95
C THR A 139 -13.44 4.86 9.70
N GLU A 140 -13.53 4.40 8.45
CA GLU A 140 -13.29 3.00 8.13
C GLU A 140 -11.80 2.69 7.96
N ASP A 141 -10.92 3.68 7.84
CA ASP A 141 -9.52 3.41 7.57
C ASP A 141 -8.77 2.80 8.77
N LEU A 142 -7.77 1.96 8.46
CA LEU A 142 -6.92 1.33 9.46
C LEU A 142 -5.47 1.81 9.31
N ARG A 143 -4.72 1.67 10.39
CA ARG A 143 -3.25 1.63 10.33
C ARG A 143 -2.74 0.26 10.76
N VAL A 144 -1.60 -0.10 10.22
CA VAL A 144 -0.89 -1.37 10.41
C VAL A 144 0.60 -1.05 10.54
N ASP A 145 1.33 -1.69 11.47
CA ASP A 145 2.79 -1.56 11.47
C ASP A 145 3.36 -2.35 10.28
N GLN A 146 3.64 -1.63 9.20
CA GLN A 146 4.14 -2.17 7.95
C GLN A 146 5.50 -2.84 8.08
N ARG A 147 6.30 -2.50 9.10
CA ARG A 147 7.64 -3.09 9.29
C ARG A 147 7.56 -4.49 9.90
N GLU A 148 6.50 -4.77 10.65
CA GLU A 148 6.34 -6.02 11.39
C GLU A 148 5.32 -6.96 10.76
N ALA A 149 4.22 -6.42 10.23
CA ALA A 149 3.05 -7.20 9.84
C ALA A 149 3.35 -8.32 8.84
N VAL A 150 4.10 -8.03 7.77
CA VAL A 150 4.41 -9.00 6.72
C VAL A 150 5.24 -10.17 7.28
N ALA A 151 6.24 -9.88 8.11
CA ALA A 151 7.07 -10.91 8.73
C ALA A 151 6.29 -11.72 9.76
N ALA A 152 5.41 -11.07 10.54
CA ALA A 152 4.52 -11.73 11.48
C ALA A 152 3.54 -12.68 10.78
N ILE A 153 2.88 -12.22 9.70
CA ILE A 153 1.98 -13.04 8.89
C ILE A 153 2.73 -14.25 8.29
N ALA A 154 3.93 -14.06 7.74
CA ALA A 154 4.70 -15.16 7.21
C ALA A 154 5.05 -16.23 8.28
N ARG A 155 5.46 -15.80 9.48
CA ARG A 155 5.70 -16.72 10.61
C ARG A 155 4.44 -17.45 11.05
N TYR A 156 3.31 -16.74 11.14
CA TYR A 156 2.02 -17.31 11.48
C TYR A 156 1.60 -18.38 10.48
N LEU A 157 1.68 -18.09 9.18
CA LEU A 157 1.38 -19.03 8.11
C LEU A 157 2.32 -20.24 8.11
N ALA A 158 3.61 -20.04 8.44
CA ALA A 158 4.54 -21.16 8.60
C ALA A 158 4.11 -22.08 9.75
N GLY A 159 3.65 -21.53 10.88
CA GLY A 159 3.06 -22.29 11.98
C GLY A 159 1.76 -23.02 11.61
N ARG A 160 1.06 -22.56 10.57
CA ARG A 160 -0.13 -23.19 9.97
C ARG A 160 0.21 -24.22 8.87
N GLY A 161 1.50 -24.52 8.64
CA GLY A 161 1.94 -25.54 7.68
C GLY A 161 2.34 -25.02 6.30
N VAL A 162 2.32 -23.71 6.06
CA VAL A 162 2.86 -23.14 4.81
C VAL A 162 4.36 -23.31 4.77
N ARG A 163 4.88 -23.85 3.67
CA ARG A 163 6.33 -24.02 3.48
C ARG A 163 6.91 -22.81 2.77
N PHE A 164 7.84 -22.13 3.43
CA PHE A 164 8.53 -20.98 2.86
C PHE A 164 9.92 -21.37 2.34
N HIS A 165 10.17 -21.08 1.08
CA HIS A 165 11.45 -21.22 0.41
C HIS A 165 12.07 -19.85 0.21
N TRP A 166 12.72 -19.32 1.26
CA TRP A 166 13.45 -18.06 1.22
C TRP A 166 14.77 -18.18 0.45
N ALA A 167 15.35 -17.04 0.05
CA ALA A 167 16.60 -16.97 -0.71
C ALA A 167 16.62 -17.92 -1.92
N THR A 168 15.48 -17.99 -2.63
CA THR A 168 15.22 -18.95 -3.71
C THR A 168 14.67 -18.22 -4.93
N ASN A 169 15.46 -18.15 -6.00
CA ASN A 169 15.07 -17.44 -7.22
C ASN A 169 14.23 -18.34 -8.11
N VAL A 170 13.02 -17.88 -8.47
CA VAL A 170 12.21 -18.49 -9.53
C VAL A 170 12.68 -17.98 -10.89
N HIS A 171 13.04 -18.90 -11.78
CA HIS A 171 13.52 -18.58 -13.13
C HIS A 171 12.67 -19.23 -14.24
N ARG A 172 11.75 -20.12 -13.88
CA ARG A 172 10.80 -20.73 -14.81
C ARG A 172 9.44 -20.93 -14.13
N VAL A 173 8.37 -20.59 -14.84
CA VAL A 173 6.98 -20.77 -14.39
C VAL A 173 6.21 -21.39 -15.53
N GLU A 174 5.68 -22.58 -15.32
CA GLU A 174 4.94 -23.38 -16.29
C GLU A 174 3.71 -23.99 -15.62
N THR A 175 2.75 -24.48 -16.41
CA THR A 175 1.60 -25.23 -15.88
C THR A 175 2.09 -26.40 -15.03
N GLY A 176 1.73 -26.36 -13.75
CA GLY A 176 2.04 -27.40 -12.77
C GLY A 176 3.50 -27.45 -12.26
N LEU A 177 4.37 -26.51 -12.66
CA LEU A 177 5.79 -26.56 -12.31
C LEU A 177 6.41 -25.16 -12.13
N VAL A 178 7.16 -24.99 -11.04
CA VAL A 178 7.99 -23.81 -10.80
C VAL A 178 9.47 -24.21 -10.71
N GLY A 179 10.28 -23.73 -11.64
CA GLY A 179 11.72 -23.93 -11.66
C GLY A 179 12.44 -22.89 -10.79
N THR A 180 13.22 -23.34 -9.80
CA THR A 180 13.93 -22.47 -8.88
C THR A 180 15.44 -22.74 -8.84
N SER A 181 16.21 -21.79 -8.31
CA SER A 181 17.65 -21.96 -8.08
C SER A 181 18.01 -23.07 -7.08
N ARG A 182 17.03 -23.71 -6.43
CA ARG A 182 17.23 -24.77 -5.43
C ARG A 182 16.53 -26.09 -5.78
N GLY A 183 15.96 -26.18 -6.97
CA GLY A 183 15.19 -27.33 -7.43
C GLY A 183 13.81 -26.96 -7.95
N GLU A 184 13.05 -27.96 -8.35
CA GLU A 184 11.70 -27.80 -8.91
C GLU A 184 10.62 -27.96 -7.84
N VAL A 185 9.59 -27.13 -7.94
CA VAL A 185 8.40 -27.25 -7.10
C VAL A 185 7.21 -27.61 -7.99
N HIS A 186 6.59 -28.77 -7.73
CA HIS A 186 5.36 -29.16 -8.41
C HIS A 186 4.16 -28.44 -7.80
N ALA A 187 3.26 -27.96 -8.65
CA ALA A 187 2.11 -27.17 -8.23
C ALA A 187 0.82 -27.75 -8.80
N GLY A 188 -0.27 -27.75 -8.04
CA GLY A 188 -1.62 -27.83 -8.65
C GLY A 188 -1.92 -26.54 -9.41
N THR A 189 -1.62 -25.41 -8.77
CA THR A 189 -1.77 -24.06 -9.32
C THR A 189 -0.59 -23.19 -8.91
N VAL A 190 -0.15 -22.31 -9.82
CA VAL A 190 0.89 -21.31 -9.56
C VAL A 190 0.28 -19.93 -9.50
N LEU A 191 0.63 -19.13 -8.49
CA LEU A 191 0.25 -17.73 -8.37
C LEU A 191 1.50 -16.85 -8.26
N LEU A 192 1.73 -16.01 -9.27
CA LEU A 192 2.81 -15.06 -9.32
C LEU A 192 2.36 -13.72 -8.70
N ALA A 193 2.91 -13.38 -7.53
CA ALA A 193 2.65 -12.15 -6.79
C ALA A 193 3.93 -11.31 -6.62
N THR A 194 4.65 -11.08 -7.72
CA THR A 194 5.97 -10.42 -7.75
C THR A 194 5.91 -8.89 -7.83
N GLY A 195 4.72 -8.29 -7.74
CA GLY A 195 4.54 -6.85 -7.74
C GLY A 195 4.94 -6.22 -9.08
N HIS A 196 5.94 -5.34 -9.07
CA HIS A 196 6.41 -4.66 -10.28
C HIS A 196 7.31 -5.53 -11.17
N ASP A 197 7.75 -6.70 -10.68
CA ASP A 197 8.65 -7.61 -11.41
C ASP A 197 7.89 -8.65 -12.25
N VAL A 198 6.63 -8.39 -12.62
CA VAL A 198 5.85 -9.26 -13.53
C VAL A 198 6.54 -9.37 -14.89
N ASP A 199 7.22 -8.30 -15.31
CA ASP A 199 8.00 -8.22 -16.55
C ASP A 199 9.13 -9.26 -16.65
N ARG A 200 9.62 -9.79 -15.53
CA ARG A 200 10.70 -10.79 -15.52
C ARG A 200 10.27 -12.19 -15.93
N HIS A 201 8.98 -12.52 -15.80
CA HIS A 201 8.43 -13.82 -16.16
C HIS A 201 7.44 -13.73 -17.32
N PHE A 202 6.67 -12.63 -17.39
CA PHE A 202 5.65 -12.41 -18.42
C PHE A 202 5.80 -11.00 -19.05
N PRO A 203 6.86 -10.77 -19.84
CA PRO A 203 7.15 -9.45 -20.42
C PRO A 203 6.05 -8.92 -21.33
N GLU A 204 5.39 -9.78 -22.11
CA GLU A 204 4.28 -9.39 -22.99
C GLU A 204 3.04 -8.94 -22.19
N LEU A 205 2.74 -9.65 -21.09
CA LEU A 205 1.65 -9.28 -20.18
C LEU A 205 1.94 -7.94 -19.50
N ALA A 206 3.17 -7.76 -19.01
CA ALA A 206 3.60 -6.52 -18.39
C ALA A 206 3.55 -5.35 -19.37
N ALA A 207 3.98 -5.54 -20.62
CA ALA A 207 3.89 -4.53 -21.67
C ALA A 207 2.43 -4.17 -22.00
N LYS A 208 1.55 -5.16 -22.14
CA LYS A 208 0.12 -4.95 -22.39
C LYS A 208 -0.57 -4.15 -21.28
N ALA A 209 -0.20 -4.42 -20.02
CA ALA A 209 -0.73 -3.70 -18.86
C ALA A 209 0.04 -2.40 -18.53
N ALA A 210 1.01 -2.02 -19.38
CA ALA A 210 1.94 -0.90 -19.21
C ALA A 210 2.59 -0.85 -17.81
N VAL A 211 3.01 -2.00 -17.29
CA VAL A 211 3.61 -2.10 -15.95
C VAL A 211 4.92 -1.31 -15.90
N ARG A 212 4.98 -0.39 -14.93
CA ARG A 212 6.13 0.42 -14.57
C ARG A 212 6.42 0.27 -13.08
N ARG A 213 7.62 0.68 -12.68
CA ARG A 213 8.02 0.85 -11.29
C ARG A 213 7.72 2.29 -10.88
N CYS A 214 6.84 2.45 -9.90
CA CYS A 214 6.68 3.73 -9.21
C CYS A 214 7.64 3.76 -8.02
N VAL A 215 8.56 4.72 -8.02
CA VAL A 215 9.53 4.93 -6.96
C VAL A 215 9.07 6.05 -6.05
N LEU A 216 9.06 5.73 -4.76
CA LEU A 216 8.64 6.61 -3.68
C LEU A 216 9.84 6.96 -2.81
N ARG A 217 9.90 8.21 -2.37
CA ARG A 217 10.83 8.66 -1.34
C ARG A 217 10.12 8.74 -0.01
N MET A 218 10.64 8.01 0.97
CA MET A 218 10.02 7.84 2.27
C MET A 218 11.01 8.20 3.36
N GLN A 219 10.51 8.76 4.45
CA GLN A 219 11.34 9.15 5.57
C GLN A 219 10.70 8.78 6.89
N ARG A 220 11.54 8.54 7.89
CA ARG A 220 11.13 8.45 9.28
C ARG A 220 11.72 9.63 10.02
N VAL A 221 10.87 10.37 10.72
CA VAL A 221 11.28 11.55 11.48
C VAL A 221 10.89 11.38 12.95
N ALA A 222 11.63 12.03 13.85
CA ALA A 222 11.20 12.16 15.23
C ALA A 222 9.88 12.92 15.28
N ASN A 223 9.00 12.58 16.22
CA ASN A 223 7.78 13.36 16.44
C ASN A 223 8.17 14.75 16.97
N PRO A 224 7.91 15.84 16.22
CA PRO A 224 8.29 17.16 16.67
C PRO A 224 7.43 17.65 17.85
N HIS A 225 6.34 16.95 18.15
CA HIS A 225 5.44 17.21 19.28
C HIS A 225 5.68 16.26 20.48
N GLY A 226 6.87 15.66 20.58
CA GLY A 226 7.27 14.80 21.70
C GLY A 226 6.42 13.52 21.79
N ASP A 227 5.82 13.28 22.96
CA ASP A 227 5.03 12.07 23.23
C ASP A 227 3.56 12.19 22.79
N ARG A 228 3.19 13.26 22.07
CA ARG A 228 1.82 13.43 21.59
C ARG A 228 1.47 12.29 20.62
N VAL A 229 0.43 11.54 20.97
CA VAL A 229 -0.13 10.51 20.11
C VAL A 229 -0.96 11.15 19.00
N ILE A 230 -0.64 10.78 17.76
CA ILE A 230 -1.40 11.09 16.56
C ILE A 230 -1.97 9.77 16.07
N GLU A 231 -3.17 9.46 16.57
CA GLU A 231 -3.84 8.19 16.30
C GLU A 231 -4.20 8.01 14.82
N PRO A 232 -4.80 8.96 14.09
CA PRO A 232 -5.18 8.71 12.70
C PRO A 232 -3.98 8.68 11.75
N ALA A 233 -4.20 8.17 10.53
CA ALA A 233 -3.36 8.58 9.39
C ALA A 233 -3.70 10.03 9.01
N VAL A 234 -2.77 10.77 8.43
CA VAL A 234 -2.99 12.17 8.05
C VAL A 234 -2.73 12.34 6.56
N GLN A 235 -3.69 12.93 5.87
CA GLN A 235 -3.66 13.25 4.44
C GLN A 235 -4.00 14.73 4.22
N THR A 236 -3.75 15.23 3.01
CA THR A 236 -3.93 16.66 2.66
C THR A 236 -4.55 16.84 1.28
N GLY A 237 -4.66 18.08 0.79
CA GLY A 237 -5.11 18.39 -0.57
C GLY A 237 -4.36 17.64 -1.68
N PHE A 238 -3.06 17.36 -1.50
CA PHE A 238 -2.30 16.54 -2.46
C PHE A 238 -2.84 15.11 -2.56
N SER A 239 -3.31 14.55 -1.44
CA SER A 239 -3.93 13.22 -1.40
C SER A 239 -5.29 13.20 -2.12
N LEU A 240 -6.04 14.31 -2.12
CA LEU A 240 -7.30 14.42 -2.89
C LEU A 240 -7.07 14.17 -4.39
N LEU A 241 -5.91 14.58 -4.92
CA LEU A 241 -5.54 14.37 -6.32
C LEU A 241 -5.07 12.94 -6.64
N ARG A 242 -4.89 12.08 -5.62
CA ARG A 242 -4.31 10.74 -5.75
C ARG A 242 -5.31 9.61 -5.59
N TYR A 243 -6.22 9.71 -4.65
CA TYR A 243 -7.19 8.65 -4.41
C TYR A 243 -8.43 8.82 -5.30
N ASN A 244 -8.79 7.76 -6.02
CA ASN A 244 -9.84 7.81 -7.03
C ASN A 244 -11.26 8.01 -6.46
N GLY A 245 -11.47 7.81 -5.15
CA GLY A 245 -12.75 8.10 -4.50
C GLY A 245 -13.18 9.55 -4.60
N PHE A 246 -12.23 10.48 -4.69
CA PHE A 246 -12.52 11.91 -4.83
C PHE A 246 -12.83 12.33 -6.28
N ALA A 247 -12.64 11.44 -7.27
CA ALA A 247 -12.78 11.81 -8.69
C ALA A 247 -14.20 12.25 -9.08
N ALA A 248 -15.21 11.83 -8.32
CA ALA A 248 -16.60 12.22 -8.51
C ALA A 248 -16.95 13.59 -7.87
N CYS A 249 -16.06 14.19 -7.08
CA CYS A 249 -16.28 15.46 -6.40
C CYS A 249 -16.06 16.64 -7.38
N PRO A 250 -17.08 17.44 -7.71
CA PRO A 250 -16.95 18.56 -8.65
C PRO A 250 -15.85 19.57 -8.31
N SER A 251 -15.61 19.82 -7.03
CA SER A 251 -14.62 20.81 -6.59
C SER A 251 -13.17 20.35 -6.75
N LEU A 252 -12.91 19.08 -7.12
CA LEU A 252 -11.56 18.54 -7.27
C LEU A 252 -10.75 19.25 -8.35
N ALA A 253 -11.40 19.74 -9.41
CA ALA A 253 -10.75 20.51 -10.47
C ALA A 253 -10.14 21.82 -9.94
N ALA A 254 -10.84 22.52 -9.05
CA ALA A 254 -10.36 23.76 -8.44
C ALA A 254 -9.11 23.51 -7.57
N VAL A 255 -9.10 22.42 -6.79
CA VAL A 255 -7.92 22.00 -6.01
C VAL A 255 -6.72 21.77 -6.92
N ARG A 256 -6.93 21.06 -8.05
CA ARG A 256 -5.86 20.79 -9.03
C ARG A 256 -5.30 22.09 -9.63
N GLU A 257 -6.18 22.99 -10.08
CA GLU A 257 -5.79 24.27 -10.67
C GLU A 257 -5.01 25.15 -9.69
N ARG A 258 -5.49 25.25 -8.45
CA ARG A 258 -4.82 26.02 -7.41
C ARG A 258 -3.43 25.45 -7.09
N LEU A 259 -3.34 24.14 -6.82
CA LEU A 259 -2.06 23.51 -6.49
C LEU A 259 -1.07 23.60 -7.65
N ALA A 260 -1.51 23.47 -8.90
CA ALA A 260 -0.63 23.65 -10.06
C ALA A 260 -0.10 25.09 -10.18
N ARG A 261 -0.93 26.09 -9.85
CA ARG A 261 -0.55 27.51 -9.90
C ARG A 261 0.36 27.93 -8.75
N GLU A 262 0.09 27.46 -7.55
CA GLU A 262 0.75 27.93 -6.31
C GLU A 262 1.93 27.04 -5.89
N GLN A 263 1.87 25.75 -6.23
CA GLN A 263 2.78 24.71 -5.77
C GLN A 263 3.18 23.76 -6.91
N GLY A 264 3.39 24.30 -8.12
CA GLY A 264 3.69 23.53 -9.33
C GLY A 264 4.87 22.55 -9.18
N GLU A 265 5.95 22.96 -8.51
CA GLU A 265 7.08 22.08 -8.18
C GLU A 265 6.64 20.82 -7.42
N LEU A 266 5.71 20.96 -6.47
CA LEU A 266 5.22 19.83 -5.67
C LEU A 266 4.31 18.90 -6.49
N ILE A 267 3.58 19.45 -7.46
CA ILE A 267 2.82 18.66 -8.43
C ILE A 267 3.76 17.88 -9.34
N ASP A 268 4.83 18.51 -9.83
CA ASP A 268 5.79 17.92 -10.77
C ASP A 268 6.56 16.76 -10.15
N ILE A 269 6.96 16.87 -8.87
CA ILE A 269 7.60 15.76 -8.13
C ILE A 269 6.61 14.67 -7.70
N GLY A 270 5.33 14.86 -8.03
CA GLY A 270 4.26 13.93 -7.75
C GLY A 270 3.95 13.77 -6.26
N LEU A 271 4.08 14.85 -5.47
CA LEU A 271 3.87 14.83 -4.03
C LEU A 271 2.49 14.28 -3.66
N ASN A 272 2.48 13.33 -2.72
CA ASN A 272 1.32 12.96 -1.93
C ASN A 272 1.66 13.22 -0.47
N LEU A 273 1.35 14.42 0.00
CA LEU A 273 1.75 14.87 1.33
C LEU A 273 0.89 14.17 2.41
N MET A 274 1.46 13.17 3.06
CA MET A 274 0.79 12.39 4.10
C MET A 274 1.78 11.86 5.15
N PHE A 275 1.25 11.49 6.33
CA PHE A 275 2.06 10.81 7.34
C PHE A 275 1.24 9.90 8.25
N THR A 276 1.95 8.99 8.92
CA THR A 276 1.42 8.14 9.99
C THR A 276 2.38 8.13 11.17
N GLN A 277 1.86 7.95 12.38
CA GLN A 277 2.69 7.70 13.55
C GLN A 277 2.81 6.20 13.79
N ARG A 278 4.04 5.73 13.98
CA ARG A 278 4.37 4.35 14.32
C ARG A 278 4.17 4.08 15.82
N PRO A 279 4.06 2.81 16.25
CA PRO A 279 3.93 2.47 17.67
C PRO A 279 5.06 3.01 18.56
N ASP A 280 6.27 3.22 18.00
CA ASP A 280 7.42 3.81 18.69
C ASP A 280 7.36 5.35 18.80
N GLY A 281 6.25 5.96 18.40
CA GLY A 281 6.01 7.40 18.44
C GLY A 281 6.59 8.17 17.25
N THR A 282 7.47 7.58 16.43
CA THR A 282 8.07 8.26 15.27
C THR A 282 7.09 8.39 14.10
N LEU A 283 7.30 9.38 13.23
CA LEU A 283 6.44 9.61 12.08
C LEU A 283 7.05 9.01 10.82
N THR A 284 6.25 8.27 10.05
CA THR A 284 6.56 7.92 8.66
C THR A 284 5.94 8.98 7.75
N ILE A 285 6.78 9.67 6.98
CA ILE A 285 6.38 10.78 6.11
C ILE A 285 6.82 10.48 4.67
N GLY A 286 6.16 11.15 3.73
CA GLY A 286 6.33 10.96 2.30
C GLY A 286 5.11 11.52 1.56
N ASP A 287 4.98 11.28 0.26
CA ASP A 287 5.99 10.73 -0.65
C ASP A 287 5.96 11.43 -2.02
N THR A 288 7.07 11.34 -2.73
CA THR A 288 7.21 11.76 -4.12
C THR A 288 6.93 10.59 -5.05
N HIS A 289 6.58 10.83 -6.31
CA HIS A 289 6.30 9.76 -7.26
C HIS A 289 7.07 9.94 -8.57
N ALA A 290 7.95 8.99 -8.88
CA ALA A 290 8.59 8.88 -10.19
C ALA A 290 8.24 7.53 -10.83
N TYR A 291 8.04 7.52 -12.15
CA TYR A 291 7.56 6.35 -12.89
C TYR A 291 8.51 5.99 -14.02
N ASP A 292 9.07 4.77 -13.97
CA ASP A 292 9.94 4.27 -15.02
C ASP A 292 9.83 2.74 -15.11
N THR A 293 10.19 2.17 -16.25
CA THR A 293 10.46 0.73 -16.33
C THR A 293 11.79 0.40 -15.63
N THR A 294 12.81 1.27 -15.74
CA THR A 294 14.10 1.14 -15.06
C THR A 294 14.43 2.45 -14.33
N PRO A 295 14.05 2.57 -13.04
CA PRO A 295 14.22 3.82 -12.33
C PRO A 295 15.68 4.26 -12.17
N GLU A 296 15.88 5.57 -12.16
CA GLU A 296 17.15 6.20 -11.81
C GLU A 296 17.60 5.77 -10.39
N PHE A 297 18.91 5.53 -10.26
CA PHE A 297 19.54 5.07 -9.04
C PHE A 297 20.06 6.23 -8.18
N PHE A 298 20.27 7.41 -8.74
CA PHE A 298 20.61 8.61 -7.98
C PHE A 298 19.39 9.31 -7.37
N ASP A 299 19.63 9.97 -6.23
CA ASP A 299 18.62 10.68 -5.46
C ASP A 299 18.99 12.16 -5.41
N GLU A 300 18.00 13.03 -5.61
CA GLU A 300 18.16 14.48 -5.49
C GLU A 300 17.60 14.96 -4.14
N GLU A 301 18.45 15.55 -3.29
CA GLU A 301 18.08 15.90 -1.91
C GLU A 301 16.97 16.95 -1.82
N HIS A 302 16.88 17.87 -2.79
CA HIS A 302 15.85 18.91 -2.80
C HIS A 302 14.41 18.34 -2.78
N LEU A 303 14.19 17.14 -3.32
CA LEU A 303 12.91 16.43 -3.28
C LEU A 303 12.52 16.06 -1.85
N ASP A 304 13.49 15.58 -1.08
CA ASP A 304 13.33 15.23 0.33
C ASP A 304 13.10 16.48 1.19
N GLU A 305 13.83 17.56 0.90
CA GLU A 305 13.66 18.85 1.57
C GLU A 305 12.28 19.46 1.30
N ALA A 306 11.74 19.29 0.08
CA ALA A 306 10.39 19.72 -0.26
C ALA A 306 9.32 19.00 0.57
N VAL A 307 9.40 17.66 0.69
CA VAL A 307 8.49 16.89 1.56
C VAL A 307 8.61 17.33 3.01
N GLN A 308 9.84 17.51 3.51
CA GLN A 308 10.08 17.92 4.90
C GLN A 308 9.51 19.30 5.20
N ARG A 309 9.70 20.27 4.30
CA ARG A 309 9.16 21.62 4.44
C ARG A 309 7.64 21.61 4.50
N GLU A 310 6.98 20.84 3.64
CA GLU A 310 5.52 20.76 3.60
C GLU A 310 4.93 20.06 4.84
N ILE A 311 5.58 18.98 5.33
CA ILE A 311 5.17 18.33 6.58
C ILE A 311 5.45 19.23 7.79
N ALA A 312 6.59 19.94 7.82
CA ALA A 312 6.91 20.89 8.89
C ALA A 312 5.87 22.02 8.96
N GLY A 313 5.50 22.58 7.79
CA GLY A 313 4.44 23.57 7.67
C GLY A 313 3.07 23.04 8.08
N LEU A 314 2.71 21.81 7.68
CA LEU A 314 1.48 21.14 8.12
C LEU A 314 1.43 20.98 9.65
N LEU A 315 2.54 20.60 10.27
CA LEU A 315 2.66 20.35 11.71
C LEU A 315 2.90 21.62 12.55
N GLY A 316 3.09 22.78 11.90
CA GLY A 316 3.35 24.05 12.59
C GLY A 316 4.73 24.15 13.23
N VAL A 317 5.74 23.47 12.69
CA VAL A 317 7.11 23.45 13.22
C VAL A 317 8.11 23.94 12.18
N GLU A 318 9.25 24.47 12.63
CA GLU A 318 10.26 25.05 11.74
C GLU A 318 10.99 23.97 10.90
N ARG A 319 11.31 22.83 11.52
CA ARG A 319 12.07 21.75 10.89
C ARG A 319 11.76 20.40 11.50
N LEU A 320 11.98 19.34 10.72
CA LEU A 320 11.88 17.95 11.17
C LEU A 320 13.27 17.38 11.45
N THR A 321 13.35 16.44 12.39
CA THR A 321 14.57 15.67 12.61
C THR A 321 14.45 14.32 11.91
N VAL A 322 15.17 14.15 10.80
CA VAL A 322 15.17 12.90 10.04
C VAL A 322 15.99 11.84 10.76
N LEU A 323 15.41 10.67 10.92
CA LEU A 323 16.01 9.49 11.53
C LEU A 323 16.45 8.48 10.46
N GLU A 324 15.61 8.27 9.44
CA GLU A 324 15.90 7.34 8.34
C GLU A 324 15.28 7.83 7.03
N ARG A 325 15.86 7.39 5.91
CA ARG A 325 15.33 7.54 4.55
C ARG A 325 15.34 6.19 3.85
N TRP A 326 14.37 5.93 3.00
CA TRP A 326 14.35 4.75 2.12
C TRP A 326 13.51 4.98 0.86
N ARG A 327 13.66 4.08 -0.11
CA ARG A 327 12.81 4.07 -1.31
C ARG A 327 11.76 2.96 -1.27
N GLY A 328 10.51 3.34 -1.47
CA GLY A 328 9.43 2.42 -1.85
C GLY A 328 9.46 2.16 -3.35
N VAL A 329 9.15 0.94 -3.79
CA VAL A 329 8.97 0.64 -5.21
C VAL A 329 7.77 -0.29 -5.38
N TYR A 330 6.72 0.19 -6.04
CA TYR A 330 5.51 -0.59 -6.32
C TYR A 330 5.17 -0.58 -7.82
N ALA A 331 4.24 -1.45 -8.24
CA ALA A 331 3.83 -1.54 -9.63
C ALA A 331 2.86 -0.42 -9.99
N SER A 332 3.06 0.23 -11.13
CA SER A 332 2.10 1.17 -11.74
C SER A 332 1.66 0.59 -13.07
N GLY A 333 0.39 0.74 -13.46
CA GLY A 333 -0.12 0.26 -14.74
C GLY A 333 -1.33 1.06 -15.20
N THR A 334 -1.93 0.67 -16.32
CA THR A 334 -3.15 1.32 -16.85
C THR A 334 -4.36 1.10 -15.95
N GLU A 335 -4.52 -0.13 -15.47
CA GLU A 335 -5.59 -0.54 -14.57
C GLU A 335 -5.05 -0.67 -13.13
N PRO A 336 -5.89 -0.51 -12.09
CA PRO A 336 -5.45 -0.55 -10.70
C PRO A 336 -5.06 -1.97 -10.22
N PHE A 337 -5.52 -3.00 -10.93
CA PHE A 337 -5.26 -4.41 -10.63
C PHE A 337 -4.94 -5.17 -11.92
N LEU A 338 -3.78 -5.82 -11.96
CA LEU A 338 -3.43 -6.81 -12.98
C LEU A 338 -3.74 -8.20 -12.44
N ILE A 339 -4.81 -8.81 -12.95
CA ILE A 339 -5.23 -10.19 -12.63
C ILE A 339 -5.34 -10.94 -13.95
N ALA A 340 -4.50 -11.94 -14.17
CA ALA A 340 -4.45 -12.67 -15.44
C ALA A 340 -4.10 -14.14 -15.24
N GLU A 341 -4.41 -14.95 -16.24
CA GLU A 341 -3.99 -16.36 -16.36
C GLU A 341 -3.24 -16.54 -17.69
N PRO A 342 -1.92 -16.25 -17.75
CA PRO A 342 -1.14 -16.39 -18.98
C PRO A 342 -0.99 -17.83 -19.50
N ALA A 343 -1.19 -18.83 -18.66
CA ALA A 343 -1.22 -20.25 -19.02
C ALA A 343 -2.14 -21.00 -18.05
N GLU A 344 -2.65 -22.17 -18.45
CA GLU A 344 -3.54 -22.98 -17.63
C GLU A 344 -2.95 -23.23 -16.24
N GLY A 345 -3.70 -22.85 -15.20
CA GLY A 345 -3.29 -23.00 -13.79
C GLY A 345 -2.12 -22.11 -13.38
N VAL A 346 -1.75 -21.10 -14.17
CA VAL A 346 -0.73 -20.10 -13.85
C VAL A 346 -1.37 -18.73 -13.81
N HIS A 347 -1.51 -18.18 -12.61
CA HIS A 347 -2.11 -16.87 -12.39
C HIS A 347 -1.06 -15.81 -12.06
N VAL A 348 -1.30 -14.58 -12.50
CA VAL A 348 -0.51 -13.39 -12.17
C VAL A 348 -1.40 -12.40 -11.46
N VAL A 349 -0.98 -11.94 -10.28
CA VAL A 349 -1.71 -10.94 -9.50
C VAL A 349 -0.76 -9.83 -9.05
N SER A 350 -1.01 -8.61 -9.51
CA SER A 350 -0.27 -7.42 -9.09
C SER A 350 -1.20 -6.24 -8.87
N VAL A 351 -1.00 -5.50 -7.77
CA VAL A 351 -1.71 -4.24 -7.52
C VAL A 351 -0.90 -3.11 -8.13
N THR A 352 -1.39 -2.57 -9.24
CA THR A 352 -0.74 -1.61 -10.13
C THR A 352 -1.11 -0.15 -9.81
N SER A 353 -1.57 0.10 -8.59
CA SER A 353 -2.11 1.40 -8.13
C SER A 353 -1.52 1.88 -6.80
N GLY A 354 -0.56 1.17 -6.21
CA GLY A 354 0.08 1.56 -4.94
C GLY A 354 -0.72 1.25 -3.68
N VAL A 355 -1.95 0.74 -3.81
CA VAL A 355 -2.87 0.48 -2.68
C VAL A 355 -2.84 -0.97 -2.17
N GLY A 356 -1.77 -1.71 -2.45
CA GLY A 356 -1.70 -3.15 -2.19
C GLY A 356 -1.79 -3.54 -0.71
N MET A 357 -1.36 -2.68 0.22
CA MET A 357 -1.56 -2.90 1.66
C MET A 357 -3.03 -2.72 2.07
N THR A 358 -3.73 -1.78 1.44
CA THR A 358 -5.17 -1.58 1.67
C THR A 358 -5.98 -2.75 1.13
N THR A 359 -5.72 -3.18 -0.10
CA THR A 359 -6.62 -4.06 -0.85
C THR A 359 -6.20 -5.52 -0.86
N GLY A 360 -4.93 -5.82 -0.56
CA GLY A 360 -4.33 -7.13 -0.79
C GLY A 360 -5.07 -8.30 -0.12
N LEU A 361 -5.47 -8.14 1.15
CA LEU A 361 -6.20 -9.19 1.87
C LEU A 361 -7.62 -9.43 1.31
N GLY A 362 -8.30 -8.39 0.85
CA GLY A 362 -9.62 -8.52 0.21
C GLY A 362 -9.51 -9.08 -1.21
N LEU A 363 -8.51 -8.65 -1.97
CA LEU A 363 -8.19 -9.16 -3.30
C LEU A 363 -7.84 -10.64 -3.26
N GLY A 364 -6.99 -11.06 -2.31
CA GLY A 364 -6.60 -12.47 -2.16
C GLY A 364 -7.79 -13.39 -1.92
N ALA A 365 -8.77 -12.94 -1.13
CA ALA A 365 -9.98 -13.71 -0.85
C ALA A 365 -10.82 -13.94 -2.11
N GLU A 366 -11.00 -12.90 -2.92
CA GLU A 366 -11.74 -13.01 -4.18
C GLU A 366 -11.01 -13.89 -5.19
N VAL A 367 -9.71 -13.66 -5.38
CA VAL A 367 -8.93 -14.39 -6.38
C VAL A 367 -8.87 -15.88 -6.04
N ILE A 368 -8.56 -16.23 -4.78
CA ILE A 368 -8.55 -17.64 -4.36
C ILE A 368 -9.95 -18.26 -4.48
N GLY A 369 -11.02 -17.55 -4.12
CA GLY A 369 -12.39 -18.06 -4.31
C GLY A 369 -12.76 -18.27 -5.78
N LYS A 370 -12.22 -17.48 -6.71
CA LYS A 370 -12.44 -17.68 -8.15
C LYS A 370 -11.65 -18.86 -8.71
N ILE A 371 -10.40 -19.04 -8.26
CA ILE A 371 -9.51 -20.08 -8.76
C ILE A 371 -9.89 -21.46 -8.21
N MET A 372 -10.35 -21.53 -6.96
CA MET A 372 -10.46 -22.79 -6.21
C MET A 372 -11.90 -23.24 -5.89
N GLY A 373 -12.91 -22.47 -6.31
CA GLY A 373 -14.33 -22.70 -5.97
C GLY A 373 -14.64 -22.38 -4.51
#